data_AF-A0A931G4C4-F1
#
_entry.id   AF-A0A931G4C4-F1
#
_cell.length_a   1.000
_cell.length_b   1.000
_cell.length_c   1.000
_cell.angle_alpha   90.00
_cell.angle_beta   90.00
_cell.angle_gamma   90.00
#
_symmetry.space_group_name_H-M   'P 1'
#
loop_
_entity.id
_entity.type
_entity.pdbx_description
1 polymer ?
#
loop_
_entity_poly.entity_id
_entity_poly.type
_entity_poly.pdbx_seq_one_letter_code
_entity_poly.pdbx_strand_id
1 'polypeptide(L)'
;MPTEARSRVIAVERTVNHPLQDTADAYADATGYIDQLPEQTENFRADQLRTSFRRNGSTLMGLRGPEREYVIDRSIQSVLEIGFILGDLQNDWRR
;
A
#
# COMPACT_ATOMS: atom_id res chain seq x y z
N MET A 1 6.38 -19.24 8.90
CA MET A 1 6.27 -17.93 9.56
C MET A 1 5.84 -16.90 8.52
N PRO A 2 4.87 -16.02 8.77
CA PRO A 2 4.60 -14.88 7.90
C PRO A 2 5.86 -14.02 7.79
N THR A 3 6.18 -13.51 6.60
CA THR A 3 7.23 -12.50 6.45
C THR A 3 6.79 -11.19 7.11
N GLU A 4 7.74 -10.33 7.48
CA GLU A 4 7.42 -9.00 8.00
C GLU A 4 6.61 -8.19 6.97
N ALA A 5 6.97 -8.31 5.69
CA ALA A 5 6.26 -7.67 4.57
C ALA A 5 4.79 -8.12 4.52
N ARG A 6 4.55 -9.44 4.59
CA ARG A 6 3.21 -9.99 4.60
C ARG A 6 2.39 -9.51 5.80
N SER A 7 3.01 -9.37 6.96
CA SER A 7 2.34 -8.86 8.17
C SER A 7 1.89 -7.40 8.00
N ARG A 8 2.70 -6.57 7.34
CA ARG A 8 2.39 -5.16 7.07
C ARG A 8 1.23 -5.00 6.08
N VAL A 9 1.24 -5.72 4.95
CA VAL A 9 0.16 -5.58 3.97
C VAL A 9 -1.19 -6.09 4.50
N ILE A 10 -1.19 -7.09 5.39
CA ILE A 10 -2.40 -7.52 6.12
C ILE A 10 -2.90 -6.42 7.07
N ALA A 11 -2.01 -5.67 7.72
CA ALA A 11 -2.41 -4.53 8.57
C ALA A 11 -3.08 -3.43 7.73
N VAL A 12 -2.52 -3.11 6.56
CA VAL A 12 -3.12 -2.17 5.59
C VAL A 12 -4.52 -2.65 5.16
N GLU A 13 -4.68 -3.93 4.82
CA GLU A 13 -5.98 -4.51 4.43
C GLU A 13 -7.01 -4.39 5.54
N ARG A 14 -6.62 -4.65 6.80
CA ARG A 14 -7.51 -4.50 7.96
C ARG A 14 -7.97 -3.06 8.15
N THR A 15 -7.06 -2.10 8.06
CA THR A 15 -7.40 -0.69 8.24
C THR A 15 -8.40 -0.21 7.19
N VAL A 16 -8.24 -0.62 5.92
CA VAL A 16 -9.19 -0.24 4.86
C VAL A 16 -10.58 -0.86 5.07
N ASN A 17 -10.64 -2.06 5.65
CA ASN A 17 -11.90 -2.76 5.94
C ASN A 17 -12.57 -2.31 7.26
N HIS A 18 -11.92 -1.44 8.05
CA HIS A 18 -12.46 -0.96 9.33
C HIS A 18 -12.72 0.56 9.31
N PRO A 19 -13.98 1.02 9.47
CA PRO A 19 -14.39 2.41 9.25
C PRO A 19 -13.89 3.44 10.30
N LEU A 20 -13.01 3.05 11.23
CA LEU A 20 -12.56 3.88 12.36
C LEU A 20 -11.04 4.00 12.48
N GLN A 21 -10.27 3.42 11.55
CA GLN A 21 -8.81 3.42 11.65
C GLN A 21 -8.17 4.52 10.80
N ASP A 22 -7.08 5.08 11.34
CA ASP A 22 -6.39 6.25 10.80
C ASP A 22 -5.70 5.91 9.47
N THR A 23 -6.09 6.61 8.41
CA THR A 23 -5.51 6.46 7.07
C THR A 23 -4.00 6.75 7.06
N ALA A 24 -3.49 7.56 8.01
CA ALA A 24 -2.07 7.82 8.16
C ALA A 24 -1.30 6.56 8.62
N ASP A 25 -1.86 5.77 9.52
CA ASP A 25 -1.25 4.51 9.99
C ASP A 25 -1.20 3.48 8.86
N ALA A 26 -2.29 3.35 8.08
CA ALA A 26 -2.30 2.51 6.90
C ALA A 26 -1.25 2.93 5.87
N TYR A 27 -1.02 4.23 5.70
CA TYR A 27 0.02 4.72 4.80
C TYR A 27 1.43 4.42 5.29
N ALA A 28 1.67 4.50 6.60
CA ALA A 28 2.94 4.13 7.21
C ALA A 28 3.24 2.63 7.00
N ASP A 29 2.25 1.75 7.24
CA ASP A 29 2.38 0.32 6.99
C ASP A 29 2.56 0.00 5.50
N ALA A 30 1.85 0.72 4.63
CA ALA A 30 1.99 0.60 3.18
C ALA A 30 3.41 0.97 2.72
N THR A 31 4.00 2.03 3.28
CA THR A 31 5.39 2.42 3.00
C THR A 31 6.36 1.34 3.46
N GLY A 32 6.18 0.83 4.69
CA GLY A 32 7.01 -0.25 5.24
C GLY A 32 6.93 -1.54 4.43
N TYR A 33 5.76 -1.88 3.88
CA TYR A 33 5.62 -3.02 2.98
C TYR A 33 6.46 -2.83 1.70
N ILE A 34 6.34 -1.66 1.04
CA ILE A 34 7.09 -1.36 -0.19
C ILE A 34 8.60 -1.35 0.04
N ASP A 35 9.06 -0.86 1.19
CA ASP A 35 10.49 -0.82 1.55
C ASP A 35 11.09 -2.23 1.78
N GLN A 36 10.25 -3.22 2.06
CA GLN A 36 10.66 -4.62 2.29
C GLN A 36 10.62 -5.49 1.04
N LEU A 37 10.04 -4.99 -0.06
CA LEU A 37 10.05 -5.68 -1.35
C LEU A 37 11.43 -5.57 -2.02
N PRO A 38 11.84 -6.58 -2.80
CA PRO A 38 13.07 -6.49 -3.59
C PRO A 38 12.99 -5.35 -4.61
N GLU A 39 14.14 -4.86 -5.07
CA GLU A 39 14.22 -3.75 -6.03
C GLU A 39 13.52 -4.08 -7.36
N GLN A 40 13.46 -5.34 -7.78
CA GLN A 40 12.59 -5.78 -8.87
C GLN A 40 11.90 -7.05 -8.44
N THR A 41 10.61 -7.14 -8.74
CA THR A 41 9.85 -8.38 -8.57
C THR A 41 9.84 -9.15 -9.89
N GLU A 42 9.48 -10.43 -9.86
CA GLU A 42 9.22 -11.18 -11.11
C GLU A 42 7.89 -10.76 -11.78
N ASN A 43 7.23 -9.71 -11.28
CA ASN A 43 5.95 -9.24 -11.77
C ASN A 43 5.99 -7.75 -12.18
N PHE A 44 6.01 -7.51 -13.49
CA PHE A 44 6.06 -6.17 -14.06
C PHE A 44 4.94 -5.22 -13.58
N ARG A 45 3.72 -5.74 -13.36
CA ARG A 45 2.60 -4.93 -12.86
C ARG A 45 2.83 -4.48 -11.42
N ALA A 46 3.35 -5.36 -10.57
CA ALA A 46 3.71 -5.01 -9.19
C ALA A 46 4.77 -3.90 -9.16
N ASP A 47 5.79 -3.98 -10.04
CA ASP A 47 6.84 -2.96 -10.14
C ASP A 47 6.31 -1.61 -10.64
N GLN A 48 5.37 -1.61 -11.59
CA GLN A 48 4.69 -0.38 -12.05
C GLN A 48 3.86 0.28 -10.95
N LEU A 49 3.11 -0.51 -10.18
CA LEU A 49 2.34 -0.02 -9.04
C LEU A 49 3.25 0.54 -7.96
N ARG A 50 4.39 -0.11 -7.71
CA ARG A 50 5.40 0.39 -6.77
C ARG A 50 5.96 1.74 -7.22
N THR A 51 6.28 1.88 -8.51
CA THR A 51 6.74 3.16 -9.08
C THR A 51 5.68 4.26 -8.91
N SER A 52 4.42 3.92 -9.15
CA SER A 52 3.29 4.84 -8.95
C SER A 52 3.14 5.23 -7.47
N PHE A 53 3.29 4.28 -6.54
CA PHE A 53 3.29 4.53 -5.10
C PHE A 53 4.38 5.52 -4.69
N ARG A 54 5.63 5.29 -5.14
CA ARG A 54 6.77 6.18 -4.84
C ARG A 54 6.54 7.58 -5.40
N ARG A 55 6.04 7.70 -6.63
CA ARG A 55 5.70 9.00 -7.23
C ARG A 55 4.62 9.74 -6.43
N ASN A 56 3.57 9.03 -6.02
CA ASN A 56 2.49 9.59 -5.21
C ASN A 56 3.00 10.09 -3.86
N GLY A 57 3.88 9.32 -3.20
CA GLY A 57 4.51 9.70 -1.94
C GLY A 57 5.30 11.01 -2.05
N SER A 58 6.06 11.20 -3.13
CA SER A 58 6.79 12.44 -3.39
C SER A 58 5.86 13.67 -3.52
N THR A 59 4.64 13.50 -4.02
CA THR A 59 3.65 14.59 -4.13
C THR A 59 3.06 15.02 -2.78
N LEU A 60 3.12 14.18 -1.74
CA LEU A 60 2.47 14.45 -0.46
C LEU A 60 3.04 15.67 0.31
N MET A 61 4.30 16.04 0.06
CA MET A 61 4.95 17.15 0.77
C MET A 61 4.32 18.53 0.47
N GLY A 62 3.53 18.66 -0.60
CA GLY A 62 2.85 19.90 -0.98
C GLY A 62 1.34 19.92 -0.75
N LEU A 63 0.72 18.78 -0.43
CA LEU A 63 -0.73 18.63 -0.39
C LEU A 63 -1.29 18.79 1.03
N ARG A 64 -2.52 19.31 1.12
CA ARG A 64 -3.25 19.48 2.38
C ARG A 64 -4.69 18.99 2.25
N GLY A 65 -5.30 18.66 3.39
CA GLY A 65 -6.71 18.31 3.47
C GLY A 65 -7.11 17.21 2.47
N PRO A 66 -8.22 17.38 1.72
CA PRO A 66 -8.78 16.33 0.86
C PRO A 66 -7.84 15.83 -0.24
N GLU A 67 -6.98 16.70 -0.79
CA GLU A 67 -6.04 16.29 -1.85
C GLU A 67 -4.98 15.33 -1.31
N ARG A 68 -4.54 15.55 -0.07
CA ARG A 68 -3.59 14.68 0.61
C ARG A 68 -4.21 13.32 0.90
N GLU A 69 -5.44 13.30 1.42
CA GLU A 69 -6.20 12.08 1.70
C GLU A 69 -6.40 11.25 0.42
N TYR A 70 -6.83 11.90 -0.67
CA TYR A 70 -6.98 11.22 -1.96
C TYR A 70 -5.69 10.55 -2.44
N VAL A 71 -4.54 11.22 -2.34
CA VAL A 71 -3.26 10.64 -2.76
C VAL A 71 -2.83 9.49 -1.83
N ILE A 72 -3.11 9.59 -0.54
CA ILE A 72 -2.88 8.51 0.43
C ILE A 72 -3.73 7.29 0.06
N ASP A 73 -5.03 7.45 -0.19
CA ASP A 73 -5.93 6.36 -0.53
C ASP A 73 -5.49 5.64 -1.82
N ARG A 74 -5.11 6.40 -2.84
CA ARG A 74 -4.58 5.83 -4.10
C ARG A 74 -3.27 5.07 -3.90
N SER A 75 -2.44 5.51 -2.96
CA SER A 75 -1.21 4.83 -2.59
C SER A 75 -1.51 3.52 -1.85
N ILE A 76 -2.44 3.54 -0.89
CA ILE A 76 -2.90 2.35 -0.17
C ILE A 76 -3.47 1.30 -1.13
N GLN A 77 -4.33 1.72 -2.07
CA GLN A 77 -4.89 0.82 -3.09
C GLN A 77 -3.79 0.15 -3.94
N SER A 78 -2.73 0.89 -4.27
CA SER A 78 -1.60 0.35 -5.04
C SER A 78 -0.86 -0.73 -4.25
N VAL A 79 -0.69 -0.55 -2.94
CA VAL A 79 -0.03 -1.52 -2.06
C VAL A 79 -0.86 -2.78 -1.89
N LEU A 80 -2.16 -2.66 -1.67
CA LEU A 80 -3.05 -3.82 -1.59
C LEU A 80 -3.02 -4.63 -2.89
N GLU A 81 -2.95 -3.95 -4.03
CA GLU A 81 -2.82 -4.60 -5.33
C GLU A 81 -1.50 -5.33 -5.52
N ILE A 82 -0.40 -4.74 -5.08
CA ILE A 82 0.89 -5.42 -5.06
C ILE A 82 0.82 -6.66 -4.14
N GLY A 83 0.27 -6.52 -2.93
CA GLY A 83 0.07 -7.60 -1.98
C GLY A 83 -0.69 -8.79 -2.55
N PHE A 84 -1.77 -8.52 -3.30
CA PHE A 84 -2.54 -9.57 -3.96
C PHE A 84 -1.80 -10.20 -5.14
N ILE A 85 -1.14 -9.40 -5.98
CA ILE A 85 -0.37 -9.89 -7.14
C ILE A 85 0.77 -10.82 -6.69
N LEU A 86 1.45 -10.48 -5.60
CA LEU A 86 2.57 -11.24 -5.05
C LEU A 86 2.12 -12.41 -4.15
N GLY A 87 0.82 -12.54 -3.89
CA GLY A 87 0.26 -13.62 -3.07
C GLY A 87 0.39 -13.44 -1.55
N ASP A 88 0.71 -12.22 -1.10
CA ASP A 88 0.78 -11.89 0.32
C ASP A 88 -0.61 -11.65 0.93
N LEU A 89 -1.56 -11.14 0.14
CA LEU A 89 -2.98 -11.04 0.48
C LEU A 89 -3.79 -12.19 -0.11
N GLN A 90 -4.71 -12.73 0.69
CA GLN A 90 -5.58 -13.83 0.27
C GLN A 90 -6.94 -13.35 -0.26
N ASN A 91 -7.38 -12.16 0.15
CA ASN A 91 -8.67 -11.61 -0.27
C ASN A 91 -8.48 -10.52 -1.32
N ASP A 92 -9.42 -10.47 -2.27
CA ASP A 92 -9.56 -9.33 -3.16
C ASP A 92 -10.32 -8.24 -2.40
N TRP A 93 -9.58 -7.28 -1.80
CA TRP A 93 -10.12 -6.16 -1.00
C TRP A 93 -11.03 -5.22 -1.81
N ARG A 94 -11.15 -5.43 -3.13
CA ARG A 94 -12.06 -4.67 -4.01
C ARG A 94 -13.53 -5.12 -3.91
N ARG A 95 -13.85 -6.15 -3.11
CA ARG A 95 -15.19 -6.74 -3.00
C ARG A 95 -15.80 -6.59 -1.62
#